data_AF-A0AAN8VCZ2-F1
#
_entry.id   AF-A0AAN8VCZ2-F1
#
_cell.length_a   1.000
_cell.length_b   1.000
_cell.length_c   1.000
_cell.angle_alpha   90.00
_cell.angle_beta   90.00
_cell.angle_gamma   90.00
#
_symmetry.space_group_name_H-M   'P 1'
#
loop_
_entity.id
_entity.type
_entity.pdbx_description
1 polymer ?
#
loop_
_entity_poly.entity_id
_entity_poly.type
_entity_poly.pdbx_seq_one_letter_code
_entity_poly.pdbx_strand_id
1 'polypeptide(L)'
;MPNSDSHPKGDGVAGRSSILRIEASEQELLRLLILRKKMIVVGYNSFHQQLQCISTTASQIGRNVKCKSVMRPQIQITPSSSSSLGSRVFVLSDLHTDYADNMNWVKSLSALTYKKDVLLVAGDVAETYTNFLLTMTLLSQRFQHVFYVPGNHDLWCRRENNHYLDSVEKLSSLLDACRGLGVKTSPTILNGLGIIPLFSWYHESFDREEEITGIRIPSLQMACKDFHACKWPGELSSRDISLALYFDAMNEENRKLIKDMQRKCNHIITFSHFVPRHELCPEKRMLFYPNLPKIIGSDILEARIRSIHGVLGSPSIVHVFGHTHFCWDAMLDGIRYVQAPLAYPRERRRRMNGGEDWLPFCIYSDGKFVEKMSPCYWSDYYSVNPRTPHITQLAPWVAKYYARQ
;
A
#
# COMPACT_ATOMS: atom_id res chain seq x y z
N MET A 1 42.84 65.97 -37.95
CA MET A 1 44.18 65.74 -38.52
C MET A 1 45.22 66.28 -37.56
N PRO A 2 46.36 65.61 -37.33
CA PRO A 2 46.85 64.30 -37.81
C PRO A 2 46.77 63.21 -36.70
N ASN A 3 46.52 61.92 -36.99
CA ASN A 3 47.39 60.85 -37.53
C ASN A 3 48.57 60.49 -36.61
N SER A 4 49.01 59.25 -36.39
CA SER A 4 48.57 57.86 -36.67
C SER A 4 49.66 56.97 -36.02
N ASP A 5 49.35 55.83 -35.39
CA ASP A 5 49.72 54.45 -35.80
C ASP A 5 50.07 53.70 -34.49
N SER A 6 49.83 52.40 -34.22
CA SER A 6 49.38 51.24 -34.98
C SER A 6 48.98 50.10 -33.99
N HIS A 7 48.15 49.16 -34.48
CA HIS A 7 47.50 47.95 -33.92
C HIS A 7 48.37 46.90 -33.15
N PRO A 8 47.83 45.81 -32.51
CA PRO A 8 46.51 45.13 -32.74
C PRO A 8 45.70 44.54 -31.55
N LYS A 9 44.40 44.33 -31.84
CA LYS A 9 43.47 43.21 -31.54
C LYS A 9 43.38 42.53 -30.16
N GLY A 10 42.13 42.42 -29.67
CA GLY A 10 41.57 41.17 -29.11
C GLY A 10 40.80 41.29 -27.79
N ASP A 11 39.46 41.39 -27.91
CA ASP A 11 38.36 40.74 -27.14
C ASP A 11 38.67 40.20 -25.73
N GLY A 12 37.84 40.31 -24.68
CA GLY A 12 36.42 40.61 -24.53
C GLY A 12 35.97 40.09 -23.15
N VAL A 13 35.17 40.90 -22.47
CA VAL A 13 34.18 40.66 -21.38
C VAL A 13 34.09 39.26 -20.73
N ALA A 14 34.14 39.18 -19.39
CA ALA A 14 33.04 38.69 -18.51
C ALA A 14 33.50 38.42 -17.06
N GLY A 15 32.70 38.89 -16.10
CA GLY A 15 32.94 38.82 -14.67
C GLY A 15 32.83 37.41 -14.07
N ARG A 16 33.66 37.17 -13.06
CA ARG A 16 33.69 35.95 -12.24
C ARG A 16 32.58 35.99 -11.19
N SER A 17 31.70 34.99 -11.20
CA SER A 17 30.94 34.56 -10.02
C SER A 17 31.11 33.05 -9.89
N SER A 18 31.53 32.62 -8.71
CA SER A 18 31.97 31.28 -8.34
C SER A 18 30.80 30.28 -8.28
N ILE A 19 30.81 29.31 -9.19
CA ILE A 19 29.97 28.10 -9.13
C ILE A 19 30.76 27.03 -8.36
N LEU A 20 30.31 26.69 -7.16
CA LEU A 20 30.72 25.47 -6.46
C LEU A 20 29.84 24.32 -6.97
N ARG A 21 30.40 23.50 -7.87
CA ARG A 21 29.86 22.18 -8.23
C ARG A 21 30.18 21.21 -7.09
N ILE A 22 29.15 20.61 -6.50
CA ILE A 22 29.30 19.40 -5.68
C ILE A 22 29.04 18.22 -6.60
N GLU A 23 30.11 17.65 -7.13
CA GLU A 23 30.08 16.32 -7.74
C GLU A 23 30.05 15.29 -6.60
N ALA A 24 28.88 14.72 -6.32
CA ALA A 24 28.75 13.56 -5.46
C ALA A 24 29.30 12.34 -6.22
N SER A 25 30.39 11.75 -5.70
CA SER A 25 31.03 10.59 -6.31
C SER A 25 30.07 9.40 -6.46
N GLU A 26 30.18 8.64 -7.54
CA GLU A 26 29.40 7.40 -7.79
C GLU A 26 29.47 6.39 -6.62
N GLN A 27 30.50 6.47 -5.76
CA GLN A 27 30.62 5.65 -4.55
C GLN A 27 29.60 6.01 -3.45
N GLU A 28 29.12 7.25 -3.39
CA GLU A 28 28.14 7.70 -2.40
C GLU A 28 26.70 7.30 -2.80
N LEU A 29 26.42 7.31 -4.10
CA LEU A 29 25.21 6.70 -4.68
C LEU A 29 25.21 5.17 -4.50
N LEU A 30 26.37 4.51 -4.60
CA LEU A 30 26.49 3.07 -4.31
C LEU A 30 26.28 2.74 -2.83
N ARG A 31 26.73 3.60 -1.90
CA ARG A 31 26.46 3.46 -0.45
C ARG A 31 24.98 3.66 -0.11
N LEU A 32 24.29 4.60 -0.75
CA LEU A 32 22.84 4.79 -0.62
C LEU A 32 22.03 3.62 -1.22
N LEU A 33 22.54 2.98 -2.30
CA LEU A 33 22.00 1.74 -2.86
C LEU A 33 22.23 0.50 -1.95
N ILE A 34 23.29 0.50 -1.13
CA ILE A 34 23.56 -0.55 -0.13
C ILE A 34 22.66 -0.37 1.11
N LEU A 35 22.37 0.87 1.53
CA LEU A 35 21.36 1.16 2.57
C LEU A 35 19.94 0.74 2.15
N ARG A 36 19.62 0.84 0.85
CA ARG A 36 18.37 0.31 0.25
C ARG A 36 18.21 -1.22 0.34
N LYS A 37 19.28 -1.99 0.55
CA LYS A 37 19.20 -3.47 0.64
C LYS A 37 18.85 -4.00 2.03
N LYS A 38 18.97 -3.19 3.08
CA LYS A 38 18.70 -3.60 4.48
C LYS A 38 17.35 -3.13 5.03
N MET A 39 16.63 -2.23 4.35
CA MET A 39 15.44 -1.59 4.92
C MET A 39 14.20 -2.47 5.00
N ILE A 40 14.23 -3.72 4.54
CA ILE A 40 13.13 -4.65 4.75
C ILE A 40 13.72 -6.04 5.03
N VAL A 41 13.52 -6.49 6.27
CA VAL A 41 13.62 -7.86 6.85
C VAL A 41 14.96 -8.31 7.45
N VAL A 42 14.91 -8.88 8.67
CA VAL A 42 15.14 -10.30 9.03
C VAL A 42 14.87 -10.43 10.54
N GLY A 43 13.73 -11.03 10.91
CA GLY A 43 13.38 -11.41 12.28
C GLY A 43 13.28 -12.93 12.41
N TYR A 44 14.27 -13.67 11.91
CA TYR A 44 14.27 -15.14 11.98
C TYR A 44 15.69 -15.61 12.28
N ASN A 45 15.94 -15.88 13.57
CA ASN A 45 16.94 -16.86 14.04
C ASN A 45 16.97 -17.04 15.57
N SER A 46 16.08 -16.41 16.36
CA SER A 46 16.16 -16.51 17.84
C SER A 46 14.96 -17.14 18.55
N PHE A 47 13.88 -17.52 17.85
CA PHE A 47 12.65 -17.97 18.51
C PHE A 47 12.50 -19.49 18.69
N HIS A 48 13.47 -20.29 18.21
CA HIS A 48 13.40 -21.75 18.33
C HIS A 48 14.00 -22.33 19.61
N GLN A 49 14.39 -21.51 20.59
CA GLN A 49 15.03 -22.00 21.82
C GLN A 49 14.17 -21.87 23.10
N GLN A 50 12.95 -21.35 23.03
CA GLN A 50 12.13 -21.10 24.23
C GLN A 50 10.83 -21.91 24.34
N LEU A 51 10.59 -22.86 23.44
CA LEU A 51 9.42 -23.77 23.52
C LEU A 51 9.79 -25.24 23.82
N GLN A 52 11.01 -25.50 24.31
CA GLN A 52 11.42 -26.82 24.80
C GLN A 52 11.88 -26.76 26.26
N CYS A 53 10.95 -26.38 27.14
CA CYS A 53 11.02 -26.72 28.55
C CYS A 53 9.62 -27.19 28.95
N ILE A 54 9.32 -28.46 28.67
CA ILE A 54 8.40 -29.37 29.38
C ILE A 54 8.42 -30.68 28.57
N SER A 55 9.26 -31.61 29.00
CA SER A 55 9.03 -33.07 29.04
C SER A 55 10.37 -33.81 29.02
N THR A 56 10.46 -34.71 29.98
CA THR A 56 11.62 -35.44 30.47
C THR A 56 12.01 -36.63 29.60
N THR A 57 13.32 -36.95 29.63
CA THR A 57 13.95 -38.28 29.56
C THR A 57 13.70 -39.19 28.35
N ALA A 58 14.73 -39.39 27.51
CA ALA A 58 15.32 -40.71 27.22
C ALA A 58 16.50 -40.59 26.22
N SER A 59 17.38 -41.59 26.30
CA SER A 59 18.75 -41.71 25.82
C SER A 59 18.98 -41.78 24.30
N GLN A 60 20.19 -41.36 23.91
CA GLN A 60 21.09 -41.91 22.87
C GLN A 60 20.47 -42.61 21.65
N ILE A 61 20.75 -42.07 20.45
CA ILE A 61 21.30 -42.78 19.26
C ILE A 61 21.53 -41.75 18.14
N GLY A 62 22.55 -41.99 17.32
CA GLY A 62 23.21 -41.04 16.43
C GLY A 62 22.46 -40.65 15.14
N ARG A 63 22.96 -39.53 14.59
CA ARG A 63 23.12 -39.10 13.19
C ARG A 63 22.09 -39.54 12.10
N ASN A 64 21.79 -38.53 11.26
CA ASN A 64 21.11 -38.54 9.96
C ASN A 64 19.58 -38.53 9.95
N VAL A 65 18.98 -37.34 9.81
CA VAL A 65 17.65 -37.19 9.21
C VAL A 65 17.67 -36.02 8.22
N LYS A 66 17.45 -36.38 6.95
CA LYS A 66 17.15 -35.47 5.83
C LYS A 66 16.00 -34.53 6.21
N CYS A 67 16.13 -33.26 5.86
CA CYS A 67 15.08 -32.26 5.96
C CYS A 67 13.88 -32.71 5.11
N LYS A 68 12.88 -33.33 5.74
CA LYS A 68 11.61 -33.67 5.10
C LYS A 68 10.85 -32.36 4.91
N SER A 69 10.52 -32.03 3.66
CA SER A 69 9.60 -30.96 3.33
C SER A 69 8.27 -31.23 4.04
N VAL A 70 7.89 -30.33 4.95
CA VAL A 70 6.52 -30.31 5.48
C VAL A 70 5.65 -29.80 4.34
N MET A 71 5.04 -30.72 3.57
CA MET A 71 3.92 -30.35 2.71
C MET A 71 2.81 -29.80 3.60
N ARG A 72 2.48 -28.52 3.40
CA ARG A 72 1.36 -27.87 4.06
C ARG A 72 0.06 -28.26 3.34
N PRO A 73 -1.06 -28.44 4.05
CA PRO A 73 -2.32 -28.82 3.43
C PRO A 73 -2.72 -27.76 2.40
N GLN A 74 -3.05 -28.20 1.18
CA GLN A 74 -3.77 -27.36 0.23
C GLN A 74 -5.12 -27.00 0.86
N ILE A 75 -5.42 -25.70 0.95
CA ILE A 75 -6.78 -25.26 1.23
C ILE A 75 -7.62 -25.69 0.02
N GLN A 76 -8.54 -26.62 0.26
CA GLN A 76 -9.50 -27.04 -0.75
C GLN A 76 -10.38 -25.82 -1.08
N ILE A 77 -10.18 -25.25 -2.26
CA ILE A 77 -11.20 -24.43 -2.90
C ILE A 77 -12.31 -25.41 -3.27
N THR A 78 -13.30 -25.55 -2.40
CA THR A 78 -14.53 -26.27 -2.74
C THR A 78 -15.19 -25.55 -3.92
N PRO A 79 -15.34 -26.19 -5.09
CA PRO A 79 -16.16 -25.61 -6.14
C PRO A 79 -17.60 -25.63 -5.64
N SER A 80 -18.12 -24.48 -5.22
CA SER A 80 -19.55 -24.34 -4.95
C SER A 80 -20.28 -24.47 -6.29
N SER A 81 -20.73 -25.69 -6.57
CA SER A 81 -21.70 -26.00 -7.61
C SER A 81 -23.07 -25.49 -7.17
N SER A 82 -23.24 -24.18 -7.17
CA SER A 82 -24.55 -23.54 -7.15
C SER A 82 -24.49 -22.32 -8.07
N SER A 83 -25.36 -22.29 -9.05
CA SER A 83 -25.65 -21.13 -9.87
C SER A 83 -26.40 -20.05 -9.06
N SER A 84 -25.78 -19.57 -7.98
CA SER A 84 -26.34 -18.56 -7.09
C SER A 84 -26.14 -17.17 -7.68
N LEU A 85 -27.23 -16.40 -7.70
CA LEU A 85 -27.30 -15.02 -8.14
C LEU A 85 -26.38 -14.13 -7.27
N GLY A 86 -25.15 -13.88 -7.71
CA GLY A 86 -24.30 -12.82 -7.17
C GLY A 86 -22.85 -12.94 -7.62
N SER A 87 -22.32 -11.93 -8.33
CA SER A 87 -20.89 -11.84 -8.66
C SER A 87 -20.06 -11.80 -7.37
N ARG A 88 -19.01 -12.62 -7.28
CA ARG A 88 -18.07 -12.57 -6.15
C ARG A 88 -17.28 -11.27 -6.21
N VAL A 89 -16.88 -10.74 -5.06
CA VAL A 89 -16.01 -9.56 -4.99
C VAL A 89 -14.67 -9.96 -4.43
N PHE A 90 -13.64 -9.75 -5.23
CA PHE A 90 -12.24 -9.97 -4.91
C PHE A 90 -11.53 -8.65 -4.63
N VAL A 91 -10.50 -8.69 -3.79
CA VAL A 91 -9.70 -7.52 -3.42
C VAL A 91 -8.22 -7.77 -3.64
N LEU A 92 -7.51 -6.70 -4.01
CA LEU A 92 -6.07 -6.66 -4.19
C LEU A 92 -5.57 -5.23 -3.95
N SER A 93 -4.40 -5.08 -3.35
CA SER A 93 -3.68 -3.79 -3.27
C SER A 93 -2.19 -4.00 -3.55
N ASP A 94 -1.46 -2.92 -3.76
CA ASP A 94 0.01 -2.92 -3.76
C ASP A 94 0.59 -3.90 -4.79
N LEU A 95 0.10 -3.83 -6.04
CA LEU A 95 0.53 -4.73 -7.11
C LEU A 95 1.97 -4.45 -7.53
N HIS A 96 2.41 -3.19 -7.54
CA HIS A 96 3.78 -2.77 -7.87
C HIS A 96 4.34 -3.44 -9.14
N THR A 97 3.60 -3.38 -10.23
CA THR A 97 3.90 -4.16 -11.44
C THR A 97 5.12 -3.70 -12.23
N ASP A 98 5.81 -2.62 -11.80
CA ASP A 98 7.16 -2.32 -12.29
C ASP A 98 8.19 -3.37 -11.85
N TYR A 99 7.87 -4.21 -10.85
CA TYR A 99 8.60 -5.45 -10.62
C TYR A 99 8.11 -6.54 -11.57
N ALA A 100 9.02 -7.08 -12.39
CA ALA A 100 8.72 -8.14 -13.35
C ALA A 100 8.03 -9.36 -12.69
N ASP A 101 8.47 -9.77 -11.49
CA ASP A 101 7.84 -10.84 -10.71
C ASP A 101 6.34 -10.56 -10.48
N ASN A 102 5.96 -9.32 -10.15
CA ASN A 102 4.57 -8.95 -9.88
C ASN A 102 3.75 -8.83 -11.16
N MET A 103 4.34 -8.29 -12.24
CA MET A 103 3.69 -8.31 -13.55
C MET A 103 3.44 -9.74 -14.04
N ASN A 104 4.38 -10.66 -13.83
CA ASN A 104 4.21 -12.07 -14.16
C ASN A 104 3.09 -12.71 -13.33
N TRP A 105 2.98 -12.37 -12.04
CA TRP A 105 1.87 -12.79 -11.20
C TRP A 105 0.52 -12.32 -11.79
N VAL A 106 0.38 -11.04 -12.18
CA VAL A 106 -0.86 -10.52 -12.81
C VAL A 106 -1.16 -11.28 -14.12
N LYS A 107 -0.15 -11.52 -14.96
CA LYS A 107 -0.33 -12.28 -16.20
C LYS A 107 -0.81 -13.72 -15.96
N SER A 108 -0.39 -14.33 -14.84
CA SER A 108 -0.76 -15.70 -14.47
C SER A 108 -2.19 -15.87 -13.98
N LEU A 109 -2.89 -14.78 -13.63
CA LEU A 109 -4.29 -14.84 -13.22
C LEU A 109 -5.16 -15.47 -14.32
N SER A 110 -6.02 -16.40 -13.94
CA SER A 110 -6.90 -17.12 -14.85
C SER A 110 -7.89 -16.18 -15.55
N ALA A 111 -7.92 -16.23 -16.89
CA ALA A 111 -8.89 -15.47 -17.69
C ALA A 111 -10.31 -16.07 -17.69
N LEU A 112 -10.47 -17.29 -17.18
CA LEU A 112 -11.76 -17.99 -17.13
C LEU A 112 -12.38 -17.97 -15.74
N THR A 113 -11.56 -18.18 -14.70
CA THR A 113 -12.05 -18.36 -13.32
C THR A 113 -12.78 -17.12 -12.79
N TYR A 114 -12.33 -15.92 -13.19
CA TYR A 114 -12.81 -14.65 -12.63
C TYR A 114 -13.75 -13.87 -13.54
N LYS A 115 -14.13 -14.44 -14.70
CA LYS A 115 -14.79 -13.73 -15.80
C LYS A 115 -16.13 -13.08 -15.44
N LYS A 116 -16.76 -13.53 -14.36
CA LYS A 116 -18.08 -13.06 -13.87
C LYS A 116 -17.99 -12.30 -12.54
N ASP A 117 -16.77 -12.03 -12.08
CA ASP A 117 -16.51 -11.48 -10.75
C ASP A 117 -16.06 -10.02 -10.80
N VAL A 118 -16.09 -9.40 -9.64
CA VAL A 118 -15.64 -8.02 -9.40
C VAL A 118 -14.25 -8.06 -8.76
N LEU A 119 -13.34 -7.19 -9.18
CA LEU A 119 -12.06 -6.94 -8.52
C LEU A 119 -11.99 -5.50 -8.02
N LEU A 120 -11.64 -5.31 -6.74
CA LEU A 120 -11.30 -4.01 -6.17
C LEU A 120 -9.78 -3.89 -6.08
N VAL A 121 -9.21 -2.87 -6.72
CA VAL A 121 -7.78 -2.57 -6.74
C VAL A 121 -7.54 -1.34 -5.86
N ALA A 122 -7.10 -1.57 -4.62
CA ALA A 122 -6.87 -0.55 -3.60
C ALA A 122 -5.46 0.08 -3.71
N GLY A 123 -5.19 0.65 -4.88
CA GLY A 123 -3.99 1.46 -5.17
C GLY A 123 -2.66 0.71 -5.28
N ASP A 124 -1.63 1.48 -5.63
CA ASP A 124 -0.25 1.06 -5.86
C ASP A 124 -0.14 -0.03 -6.92
N VAL A 125 -0.68 0.27 -8.10
CA VAL A 125 -0.67 -0.61 -9.26
C VAL A 125 0.69 -0.59 -9.95
N ALA A 126 1.17 0.61 -10.31
CA ALA A 126 2.46 0.82 -10.94
C ALA A 126 2.92 2.28 -10.84
N GLU A 127 4.22 2.49 -10.69
CA GLU A 127 4.87 3.79 -10.77
C GLU A 127 4.86 4.36 -12.19
N THR A 128 4.93 3.54 -13.25
CA THR A 128 4.94 4.05 -14.64
C THR A 128 3.59 3.93 -15.32
N TYR A 129 3.18 4.95 -16.08
CA TYR A 129 1.92 4.95 -16.83
C TYR A 129 1.79 3.73 -17.76
N THR A 130 2.87 3.35 -18.45
CA THR A 130 2.87 2.18 -19.35
C THR A 130 2.57 0.88 -18.61
N ASN A 131 3.20 0.64 -17.45
CA ASN A 131 2.92 -0.57 -16.67
C ASN A 131 1.53 -0.51 -16.04
N PHE A 132 1.09 0.66 -15.60
CA PHE A 132 -0.28 0.86 -15.11
C PHE A 132 -1.31 0.46 -16.16
N LEU A 133 -1.20 0.99 -17.39
CA LEU A 133 -2.10 0.72 -18.50
C LEU A 133 -2.11 -0.77 -18.86
N LEU A 134 -0.94 -1.39 -18.94
CA LEU A 134 -0.81 -2.83 -19.21
C LEU A 134 -1.49 -3.66 -18.11
N THR A 135 -1.24 -3.34 -16.84
CA THR A 135 -1.83 -4.04 -15.70
C THR A 135 -3.35 -3.90 -15.69
N MET A 136 -3.88 -2.69 -15.85
CA MET A 136 -5.32 -2.46 -15.87
C MET A 136 -6.01 -3.15 -17.06
N THR A 137 -5.37 -3.18 -18.23
CA THR A 137 -5.86 -3.93 -19.40
C THR A 137 -5.94 -5.43 -19.12
N LEU A 138 -4.90 -5.98 -18.49
CA LEU A 138 -4.88 -7.41 -18.13
C LEU A 138 -5.97 -7.74 -17.11
N LEU A 139 -6.21 -6.89 -16.12
CA LEU A 139 -7.25 -7.10 -15.11
C LEU A 139 -8.66 -6.97 -15.71
N SER A 140 -8.91 -5.96 -16.54
CA SER A 140 -10.22 -5.75 -17.18
C SER A 140 -10.61 -6.87 -18.15
N GLN A 141 -9.63 -7.57 -18.73
CA GLN A 141 -9.89 -8.76 -19.56
C GLN A 141 -10.29 -10.00 -18.75
N ARG A 142 -9.92 -10.06 -17.45
CA ARG A 142 -10.08 -11.24 -16.58
C ARG A 142 -11.28 -11.14 -15.64
N PHE A 143 -11.67 -9.95 -15.23
CA PHE A 143 -12.80 -9.70 -14.34
C PHE A 143 -13.94 -9.00 -15.08
N GLN A 144 -15.19 -9.24 -14.67
CA GLN A 144 -16.34 -8.57 -15.26
C GLN A 144 -16.35 -7.07 -14.94
N HIS A 145 -15.97 -6.72 -13.71
CA HIS A 145 -15.84 -5.35 -13.25
C HIS A 145 -14.54 -5.19 -12.47
N VAL A 146 -13.80 -4.14 -12.78
CA VAL A 146 -12.61 -3.74 -12.01
C VAL A 146 -12.89 -2.35 -11.45
N PHE A 147 -12.62 -2.16 -10.16
CA PHE A 147 -12.67 -0.87 -9.49
C PHE A 147 -11.27 -0.46 -9.05
N TYR A 148 -11.00 0.84 -9.03
CA TYR A 148 -9.69 1.39 -8.72
C TYR A 148 -9.76 2.69 -7.92
N VAL A 149 -8.80 2.83 -7.01
CA VAL A 149 -8.40 4.11 -6.37
C VAL A 149 -6.87 4.24 -6.48
N PRO A 150 -6.34 5.46 -6.67
CA PRO A 150 -4.90 5.67 -6.75
C PRO A 150 -4.20 5.45 -5.41
N GLY A 151 -3.02 4.85 -5.47
CA GLY A 151 -2.05 4.87 -4.38
C GLY A 151 -0.95 5.90 -4.56
N ASN A 152 0.00 5.97 -3.63
CA ASN A 152 1.07 6.96 -3.71
C ASN A 152 2.06 6.66 -4.84
N HIS A 153 2.36 5.38 -5.08
CA HIS A 153 3.25 4.99 -6.17
C HIS A 153 2.68 5.35 -7.54
N ASP A 154 1.36 5.21 -7.71
CA ASP A 154 0.69 5.54 -8.97
C ASP A 154 0.92 7.02 -9.34
N LEU A 155 1.10 7.90 -8.35
CA LEU A 155 1.29 9.34 -8.53
C LEU A 155 2.75 9.81 -8.51
N TRP A 156 3.71 8.90 -8.47
CA TRP A 156 5.12 9.25 -8.61
C TRP A 156 5.47 9.63 -10.05
N CYS A 157 6.03 10.83 -10.25
CA CYS A 157 6.40 11.35 -11.57
C CYS A 157 7.88 11.11 -11.93
N ARG A 158 8.71 10.62 -10.99
CA ARG A 158 10.18 10.54 -11.16
C ARG A 158 10.66 9.62 -12.29
N ARG A 159 9.83 8.67 -12.75
CA ARG A 159 10.15 7.72 -13.84
C ARG A 159 9.39 8.02 -15.13
N GLU A 160 8.67 9.13 -15.17
CA GLU A 160 7.84 9.51 -16.31
C GLU A 160 8.58 10.44 -17.28
N ASN A 161 9.90 10.61 -17.14
CA ASN A 161 10.72 11.45 -18.03
C ASN A 161 10.19 12.88 -18.23
N ASN A 162 9.60 13.48 -17.19
CA ASN A 162 8.92 14.79 -17.24
C ASN A 162 7.74 14.87 -18.23
N HIS A 163 7.15 13.73 -18.61
CA HIS A 163 5.92 13.67 -19.41
C HIS A 163 4.73 14.36 -18.71
N TYR A 164 4.71 14.35 -17.38
CA TYR A 164 3.73 15.06 -16.57
C TYR A 164 4.39 16.25 -15.87
N LEU A 165 3.70 17.39 -15.89
CA LEU A 165 4.00 18.59 -15.14
C LEU A 165 4.01 18.28 -13.64
N ASP A 166 2.95 17.65 -13.16
CA ASP A 166 2.76 17.31 -11.76
C ASP A 166 1.99 15.99 -11.55
N SER A 167 1.81 15.60 -10.29
CA SER A 167 1.11 14.39 -9.87
C SER A 167 -0.40 14.45 -10.08
N VAL A 168 -0.99 15.65 -10.17
CA VAL A 168 -2.44 15.85 -10.43
C VAL A 168 -2.75 15.62 -11.92
N GLU A 169 -1.89 16.11 -12.81
CA GLU A 169 -1.99 15.80 -14.24
C GLU A 169 -1.82 14.30 -14.51
N LYS A 170 -0.85 13.68 -13.82
CA LYS A 170 -0.66 12.22 -13.90
C LYS A 170 -1.92 11.48 -13.43
N LEU A 171 -2.48 11.84 -12.28
CA LEU A 171 -3.73 11.27 -11.77
C LEU A 171 -4.84 11.35 -12.83
N SER A 172 -5.02 12.51 -13.46
CA SER A 172 -6.02 12.72 -14.51
C SER A 172 -5.85 11.73 -15.67
N SER A 173 -4.60 11.54 -16.13
CA SER A 173 -4.28 10.57 -17.18
C SER A 173 -4.57 9.11 -16.78
N LEU A 174 -4.31 8.73 -15.52
CA LEU A 174 -4.65 7.39 -15.01
C LEU A 174 -6.16 7.17 -14.96
N LEU A 175 -6.93 8.17 -14.52
CA LEU A 175 -8.39 8.12 -14.48
C LEU A 175 -8.99 8.02 -15.89
N ASP A 176 -8.42 8.72 -16.87
CA ASP A 176 -8.87 8.62 -18.26
C ASP A 176 -8.52 7.26 -18.89
N ALA A 177 -7.35 6.69 -18.57
CA ALA A 177 -7.02 5.32 -18.94
C ALA A 177 -8.02 4.31 -18.33
N CYS A 178 -8.38 4.48 -17.05
CA CYS A 178 -9.41 3.66 -16.42
C CYS A 178 -10.76 3.78 -17.14
N ARG A 179 -11.18 5.01 -17.48
CA ARG A 179 -12.41 5.28 -18.23
C ARG A 179 -12.42 4.56 -19.59
N GLY A 180 -11.33 4.66 -20.35
CA GLY A 180 -11.18 3.99 -21.65
C GLY A 180 -11.21 2.46 -21.57
N LEU A 181 -10.76 1.89 -20.45
CA LEU A 181 -10.78 0.45 -20.20
C LEU A 181 -12.07 -0.05 -19.51
N GLY A 182 -13.00 0.84 -19.16
CA GLY A 182 -14.20 0.50 -18.40
C GLY A 182 -13.95 0.16 -16.92
N VAL A 183 -12.75 0.46 -16.41
CA VAL A 183 -12.39 0.36 -14.99
C VAL A 183 -13.11 1.48 -14.23
N LYS A 184 -13.78 1.12 -13.13
CA LYS A 184 -14.65 2.01 -12.37
C LYS A 184 -13.87 2.73 -11.27
N THR A 185 -13.99 4.05 -11.26
CA THR A 185 -13.36 4.93 -10.25
C THR A 185 -14.40 5.76 -9.49
N SER A 186 -15.69 5.46 -9.69
CA SER A 186 -16.82 6.11 -9.01
C SER A 186 -17.78 5.06 -8.40
N PRO A 187 -18.64 5.46 -7.45
CA PRO A 187 -19.53 4.53 -6.79
C PRO A 187 -20.48 3.83 -7.76
N THR A 188 -20.69 2.53 -7.58
CA THR A 188 -21.59 1.73 -8.42
C THR A 188 -22.41 0.76 -7.57
N ILE A 189 -23.69 0.57 -7.92
CA ILE A 189 -24.54 -0.49 -7.34
C ILE A 189 -24.50 -1.69 -8.28
N LEU A 190 -24.10 -2.85 -7.75
CA LEU A 190 -24.10 -4.13 -8.47
C LEU A 190 -24.96 -5.13 -7.71
N ASN A 191 -26.11 -5.54 -8.29
CA ASN A 191 -27.00 -6.54 -7.69
C ASN A 191 -27.35 -6.25 -6.20
N GLY A 192 -27.60 -4.99 -5.85
CA GLY A 192 -27.91 -4.55 -4.48
C GLY A 192 -26.69 -4.34 -3.56
N LEU A 193 -25.47 -4.65 -4.02
CA LEU A 193 -24.22 -4.31 -3.34
C LEU A 193 -23.76 -2.92 -3.75
N GLY A 194 -23.51 -2.03 -2.79
CA GLY A 194 -22.90 -0.73 -3.03
C GLY A 194 -21.38 -0.83 -2.97
N ILE A 195 -20.66 -0.39 -4.01
CA ILE A 195 -19.19 -0.32 -4.02
C ILE A 195 -18.79 1.14 -4.21
N ILE A 196 -17.96 1.66 -3.31
CA ILE A 196 -17.60 3.07 -3.20
C ILE A 196 -16.06 3.22 -3.17
N PRO A 197 -15.42 3.53 -4.30
CA PRO A 197 -14.05 4.00 -4.33
C PRO A 197 -13.94 5.33 -3.58
N LEU A 198 -12.94 5.48 -2.72
CA LEU A 198 -12.64 6.71 -1.98
C LEU A 198 -11.22 7.18 -2.31
N PHE A 199 -11.14 8.35 -2.95
CA PHE A 199 -9.89 9.05 -3.16
C PHE A 199 -9.44 9.66 -1.83
N SER A 200 -8.17 9.48 -1.50
CA SER A 200 -7.63 9.90 -0.21
C SER A 200 -6.12 10.12 -0.30
N TRP A 201 -5.59 10.83 0.69
CA TRP A 201 -4.16 10.98 0.92
C TRP A 201 -3.87 11.04 2.42
N TYR A 202 -2.60 10.98 2.81
CA TYR A 202 -2.17 11.06 4.21
C TYR A 202 -1.86 12.50 4.67
N HIS A 203 -1.76 12.70 5.97
CA HIS A 203 -1.06 13.85 6.57
C HIS A 203 -0.21 13.43 7.77
N GLU A 204 0.87 14.17 8.04
CA GLU A 204 1.84 13.83 9.08
C GLU A 204 1.23 13.76 10.49
N SER A 205 0.32 14.68 10.81
CA SER A 205 -0.35 14.74 12.11
C SER A 205 -1.37 13.64 12.35
N PHE A 206 -1.55 12.71 11.40
CA PHE A 206 -2.32 11.50 11.64
C PHE A 206 -1.66 10.77 12.82
N ASP A 207 -0.34 10.56 12.78
CA ASP A 207 0.39 9.89 13.85
C ASP A 207 0.25 10.56 15.23
N ARG A 208 -0.35 9.83 16.17
CA ARG A 208 -0.57 10.24 17.56
C ARG A 208 0.22 9.42 18.59
N GLU A 209 1.03 8.45 18.14
CA GLU A 209 1.83 7.64 19.06
C GLU A 209 3.07 8.44 19.53
N GLU A 210 3.53 8.16 20.76
CA GLU A 210 4.72 8.81 21.30
C GLU A 210 5.96 8.57 20.42
N GLU A 211 6.86 9.55 20.37
CA GLU A 211 8.07 9.43 19.57
C GLU A 211 9.03 8.40 20.18
N ILE A 212 9.62 7.57 19.32
CA ILE A 212 10.69 6.67 19.74
C ILE A 212 11.98 7.48 19.89
N THR A 213 12.48 7.54 21.12
CA THR A 213 13.71 8.26 21.46
C THR A 213 14.89 7.31 21.68
N GLY A 214 16.11 7.85 21.78
CA GLY A 214 17.31 7.06 22.10
C GLY A 214 17.93 6.28 20.93
N ILE A 215 17.33 6.33 19.73
CA ILE A 215 17.90 5.79 18.49
C ILE A 215 17.83 6.81 17.36
N ARG A 216 18.77 6.72 16.41
CA ARG A 216 18.76 7.57 15.21
C ARG A 216 17.82 6.99 14.16
N ILE A 217 16.64 7.58 14.03
CA ILE A 217 15.65 7.21 13.01
C ILE A 217 15.82 8.14 11.79
N PRO A 218 15.88 7.62 10.55
CA PRO A 218 15.90 8.45 9.35
C PRO A 218 14.68 9.39 9.28
N SER A 219 14.88 10.63 8.83
CA SER A 219 13.77 11.58 8.66
C SER A 219 12.78 11.11 7.59
N LEU A 220 11.57 11.68 7.61
CA LEU A 220 10.55 11.39 6.60
C LEU A 220 11.05 11.67 5.19
N GLN A 221 11.75 12.79 4.98
CA GLN A 221 12.31 13.16 3.68
C GLN A 221 13.30 12.11 3.15
N MET A 222 14.07 11.47 4.05
CA MET A 222 15.01 10.43 3.64
C MET A 222 14.33 9.08 3.34
N ALA A 223 13.33 8.70 4.13
CA ALA A 223 12.72 7.37 4.06
C ALA A 223 11.54 7.30 3.09
N CYS A 224 10.68 8.33 3.08
CA CYS A 224 9.50 8.39 2.25
C CYS A 224 9.83 9.01 0.90
N LYS A 225 9.65 8.23 -0.15
CA LYS A 225 9.95 8.65 -1.53
C LYS A 225 8.95 9.66 -2.07
N ASP A 226 7.75 9.73 -1.50
CA ASP A 226 6.67 10.60 -1.98
C ASP A 226 7.12 12.07 -2.02
N PHE A 227 7.88 12.52 -1.01
CA PHE A 227 8.42 13.89 -0.93
C PHE A 227 9.35 14.30 -2.08
N HIS A 228 9.87 13.33 -2.83
CA HIS A 228 10.77 13.57 -3.96
C HIS A 228 10.23 13.03 -5.29
N ALA A 229 9.29 12.08 -5.23
CA ALA A 229 8.75 11.41 -6.40
C ALA A 229 7.42 12.01 -6.85
N CYS A 230 6.60 12.52 -5.93
CA CYS A 230 5.43 13.32 -6.27
C CYS A 230 5.86 14.75 -6.59
N LYS A 231 5.08 15.40 -7.46
CA LYS A 231 5.19 16.81 -7.79
C LYS A 231 3.82 17.40 -7.54
N TRP A 232 3.70 18.40 -6.67
CA TRP A 232 2.39 18.98 -6.33
C TRP A 232 2.32 20.42 -6.85
N PRO A 233 1.15 20.87 -7.35
CA PRO A 233 0.86 22.28 -7.56
C PRO A 233 1.14 23.11 -6.30
N GLY A 234 1.39 24.41 -6.45
CA GLY A 234 1.87 25.27 -5.36
C GLY A 234 0.93 25.37 -4.15
N GLU A 235 -0.36 25.13 -4.35
CA GLU A 235 -1.39 25.13 -3.31
C GLU A 235 -1.44 23.83 -2.48
N LEU A 236 -0.75 22.77 -2.93
CA LEU A 236 -0.77 21.45 -2.33
C LEU A 236 0.60 21.10 -1.74
N SER A 237 0.60 20.58 -0.51
CA SER A 237 1.80 20.36 0.28
C SER A 237 1.76 19.04 1.03
N SER A 238 2.86 18.30 1.00
CA SER A 238 3.05 17.09 1.82
C SER A 238 3.35 17.38 3.29
N ARG A 239 3.39 18.65 3.69
CA ARG A 239 3.72 19.09 5.07
C ARG A 239 2.51 19.50 5.89
N ASP A 240 1.32 19.55 5.28
CA ASP A 240 0.08 19.91 5.95
C ASP A 240 -1.07 19.00 5.46
N ILE A 241 -2.31 19.38 5.77
CA ILE A 241 -3.51 18.59 5.46
C ILE A 241 -4.06 18.85 4.04
N SER A 242 -3.46 19.75 3.26
CA SER A 242 -4.00 20.19 1.96
C SER A 242 -4.21 19.04 0.98
N LEU A 243 -3.28 18.08 0.91
CA LEU A 243 -3.43 16.89 0.06
C LEU A 243 -4.61 16.03 0.50
N ALA A 244 -4.75 15.75 1.80
CA ALA A 244 -5.85 14.95 2.30
C ALA A 244 -7.21 15.63 2.03
N LEU A 245 -7.30 16.95 2.16
CA LEU A 245 -8.50 17.72 1.80
C LEU A 245 -8.79 17.71 0.30
N TYR A 246 -7.75 17.87 -0.53
CA TYR A 246 -7.88 17.88 -1.99
C TYR A 246 -8.49 16.56 -2.49
N PHE A 247 -7.91 15.43 -2.09
CA PHE A 247 -8.41 14.12 -2.52
C PHE A 247 -9.80 13.80 -1.92
N ASP A 248 -10.08 14.27 -0.71
CA ASP A 248 -11.39 14.10 -0.10
C ASP A 248 -12.49 14.88 -0.84
N ALA A 249 -12.19 16.10 -1.28
CA ALA A 249 -13.11 16.93 -2.05
C ALA A 249 -13.52 16.27 -3.38
N MET A 250 -12.65 15.48 -4.00
CA MET A 250 -12.99 14.71 -5.20
C MET A 250 -14.12 13.70 -4.97
N ASN A 251 -14.34 13.27 -3.72
CA ASN A 251 -15.43 12.34 -3.39
C ASN A 251 -16.80 13.04 -3.30
N GLU A 252 -16.85 14.37 -3.17
CA GLU A 252 -18.11 15.12 -2.99
C GLU A 252 -19.07 15.01 -4.18
N GLU A 253 -18.54 14.86 -5.39
CA GLU A 253 -19.34 14.65 -6.60
C GLU A 253 -20.29 13.44 -6.47
N ASN A 254 -19.92 12.47 -5.62
CA ASN A 254 -20.66 11.23 -5.44
C ASN A 254 -21.65 11.24 -4.28
N ARG A 255 -21.78 12.36 -3.54
CA ARG A 255 -22.56 12.44 -2.29
C ARG A 255 -24.01 11.99 -2.45
N LYS A 256 -24.68 12.38 -3.55
CA LYS A 256 -26.08 12.00 -3.80
C LYS A 256 -26.23 10.49 -4.02
N LEU A 257 -25.34 9.90 -4.82
CA LEU A 257 -25.36 8.47 -5.13
C LEU A 257 -25.04 7.64 -3.88
N ILE A 258 -24.08 8.07 -3.06
CA ILE A 258 -23.77 7.43 -1.78
C ILE A 258 -25.00 7.43 -0.85
N LYS A 259 -25.72 8.56 -0.76
CA LYS A 259 -26.97 8.63 0.01
C LYS A 259 -28.06 7.69 -0.53
N ASP A 260 -28.12 7.49 -1.84
CA ASP A 260 -29.05 6.54 -2.44
C ASP A 260 -28.64 5.09 -2.12
N MET A 261 -27.35 4.77 -2.14
CA MET A 261 -26.81 3.45 -1.75
C MET A 261 -27.11 3.12 -0.30
N GLN A 262 -26.90 4.07 0.62
CA GLN A 262 -27.23 3.89 2.05
C GLN A 262 -28.70 3.50 2.29
N ARG A 263 -29.60 3.89 1.37
CA ARG A 263 -31.03 3.56 1.44
C ARG A 263 -31.41 2.26 0.73
N LYS A 264 -30.67 1.87 -0.31
CA LYS A 264 -31.05 0.79 -1.24
C LYS A 264 -30.21 -0.47 -1.12
N CYS A 265 -28.99 -0.36 -0.62
CA CYS A 265 -28.02 -1.45 -0.58
C CYS A 265 -28.03 -2.11 0.79
N ASN A 266 -28.12 -3.45 0.81
CA ASN A 266 -28.03 -4.22 2.05
C ASN A 266 -26.59 -4.35 2.56
N HIS A 267 -25.62 -4.25 1.64
CA HIS A 267 -24.20 -4.33 1.91
C HIS A 267 -23.50 -3.19 1.20
N ILE A 268 -22.51 -2.58 1.85
CA ILE A 268 -21.68 -1.52 1.27
C ILE A 268 -20.21 -1.85 1.50
N ILE A 269 -19.43 -1.79 0.41
CA ILE A 269 -17.98 -1.85 0.43
C ILE A 269 -17.45 -0.47 0.07
N THR A 270 -16.73 0.17 1.00
CA THR A 270 -15.87 1.31 0.66
C THR A 270 -14.44 0.83 0.48
N PHE A 271 -13.62 1.53 -0.31
CA PHE A 271 -12.19 1.24 -0.34
C PHE A 271 -11.35 2.46 -0.67
N SER A 272 -10.19 2.54 -0.03
CA SER A 272 -9.15 3.56 -0.25
C SER A 272 -7.80 2.87 -0.47
N HIS A 273 -6.78 3.62 -0.86
CA HIS A 273 -5.42 3.08 -0.76
C HIS A 273 -4.86 3.25 0.65
N PHE A 274 -4.99 4.46 1.21
CA PHE A 274 -4.45 4.82 2.51
C PHE A 274 -5.22 4.18 3.67
N VAL A 275 -4.51 4.05 4.79
CA VAL A 275 -4.99 3.44 6.03
C VAL A 275 -6.01 4.36 6.69
N PRO A 276 -7.24 3.89 6.97
CA PRO A 276 -8.30 4.76 7.47
C PRO A 276 -8.23 4.97 8.99
N ARG A 277 -7.43 4.19 9.72
CA ARG A 277 -7.38 4.18 11.18
C ARG A 277 -6.01 3.78 11.73
N HIS A 278 -5.59 4.42 12.83
CA HIS A 278 -4.35 4.08 13.53
C HIS A 278 -4.29 2.63 13.99
N GLU A 279 -5.44 2.09 14.42
CA GLU A 279 -5.58 0.73 14.92
C GLU A 279 -5.18 -0.33 13.88
N LEU A 280 -5.16 0.04 12.60
CA LEU A 280 -4.85 -0.81 11.46
C LEU A 280 -3.37 -0.73 11.03
N CYS A 281 -2.52 -0.09 11.83
CA CYS A 281 -1.07 -0.09 11.68
C CYS A 281 -0.41 -0.60 12.96
N PRO A 282 0.63 -1.46 12.92
CA PRO A 282 1.33 -1.88 14.12
C PRO A 282 1.97 -0.69 14.86
N GLU A 283 2.10 -0.81 16.17
CA GLU A 283 2.72 0.22 17.02
C GLU A 283 4.15 0.55 16.59
N LYS A 284 4.56 1.81 16.73
CA LYS A 284 5.88 2.33 16.32
C LYS A 284 7.04 1.46 16.80
N ARG A 285 6.98 1.00 18.05
CA ARG A 285 8.00 0.15 18.69
C ARG A 285 8.25 -1.18 17.97
N MET A 286 7.29 -1.64 17.16
CA MET A 286 7.34 -2.91 16.42
C MET A 286 7.72 -2.73 14.95
N LEU A 287 7.77 -1.49 14.46
CA LEU A 287 8.09 -1.15 13.07
C LEU A 287 9.60 -0.94 12.89
N PHE A 288 10.16 -1.46 11.79
CA PHE A 288 11.55 -1.14 11.41
C PHE A 288 11.74 0.33 11.02
N TYR A 289 10.66 1.01 10.65
CA TYR A 289 10.62 2.44 10.46
C TYR A 289 9.53 3.03 11.37
N PRO A 290 9.88 3.49 12.59
CA PRO A 290 8.91 3.99 13.55
C PRO A 290 8.12 5.22 13.08
N ASN A 291 8.64 6.00 12.12
CA ASN A 291 7.93 7.16 11.58
C ASN A 291 6.94 6.81 10.46
N LEU A 292 6.74 5.52 10.14
CA LEU A 292 5.76 5.09 9.14
C LEU A 292 4.35 5.66 9.41
N PRO A 293 3.78 5.65 10.63
CA PRO A 293 2.42 6.14 10.86
C PRO A 293 2.16 7.60 10.43
N LYS A 294 3.21 8.40 10.24
CA LYS A 294 3.11 9.78 9.73
C LYS A 294 2.75 9.87 8.24
N ILE A 295 2.81 8.77 7.50
CA ILE A 295 2.66 8.78 6.03
C ILE A 295 1.65 7.75 5.52
N ILE A 296 0.76 7.23 6.38
CA ILE A 296 -0.12 6.11 6.00
C ILE A 296 -1.59 6.46 5.81
N GLY A 297 -2.07 7.57 6.37
CA GLY A 297 -3.50 7.83 6.51
C GLY A 297 -3.83 9.25 6.92
N SER A 298 -5.13 9.53 7.06
CA SER A 298 -5.64 10.84 7.45
C SER A 298 -6.92 10.75 8.26
N ASP A 299 -7.13 11.74 9.13
CA ASP A 299 -8.37 11.93 9.88
C ASP A 299 -9.54 12.28 8.95
N ILE A 300 -9.23 12.90 7.81
CA ILE A 300 -10.22 13.25 6.78
C ILE A 300 -10.81 11.98 6.14
N LEU A 301 -9.98 10.96 5.86
CA LEU A 301 -10.46 9.67 5.37
C LEU A 301 -11.31 8.94 6.41
N GLU A 302 -10.89 8.93 7.68
CA GLU A 302 -11.67 8.35 8.78
C GLU A 302 -13.06 9.01 8.86
N ALA A 303 -13.10 10.33 8.89
CA ALA A 303 -14.33 11.11 8.94
C ALA A 303 -15.24 10.83 7.73
N ARG A 304 -14.66 10.71 6.52
CA ARG A 304 -15.39 10.34 5.30
C ARG A 304 -16.04 8.97 5.46
N ILE A 305 -15.31 7.96 5.93
CA ILE A 305 -15.83 6.62 6.14
C ILE A 305 -16.96 6.63 7.17
N ARG A 306 -16.82 7.39 8.27
CA ARG A 306 -17.89 7.54 9.28
C ARG A 306 -19.12 8.26 8.75
N SER A 307 -18.95 9.23 7.84
CA SER A 307 -20.09 9.88 7.19
C SER A 307 -20.93 8.92 6.32
N ILE A 308 -20.30 7.84 5.81
CA ILE A 308 -20.93 6.83 4.97
C ILE A 308 -21.50 5.69 5.82
N HIS A 309 -20.76 5.23 6.82
CA HIS A 309 -21.08 4.00 7.55
C HIS A 309 -21.67 4.22 8.94
N GLY A 310 -21.62 5.45 9.45
CA GLY A 310 -21.93 5.78 10.82
C GLY A 310 -20.80 5.43 11.80
N VAL A 311 -20.93 5.92 13.04
CA VAL A 311 -19.92 5.75 14.10
C VAL A 311 -19.81 4.30 14.58
N LEU A 312 -20.93 3.57 14.63
CA LEU A 312 -20.97 2.18 15.13
C LEU A 312 -20.97 1.13 14.01
N GLY A 313 -20.94 1.56 12.74
CA GLY A 313 -20.95 0.66 11.59
C GLY A 313 -22.10 -0.35 11.60
N SER A 314 -21.90 -1.47 10.91
CA SER A 314 -22.70 -2.68 11.04
C SER A 314 -21.96 -3.86 10.39
N PRO A 315 -22.23 -5.12 10.77
CA PRO A 315 -21.60 -6.29 10.15
C PRO A 315 -21.77 -6.40 8.63
N SER A 316 -22.70 -5.63 8.05
CA SER A 316 -22.94 -5.50 6.62
C SER A 316 -22.05 -4.46 5.93
N ILE A 317 -20.93 -4.08 6.54
CA ILE A 317 -20.02 -3.06 6.03
C ILE A 317 -18.58 -3.57 6.01
N VAL A 318 -17.92 -3.37 4.87
CA VAL A 318 -16.48 -3.60 4.72
C VAL A 318 -15.81 -2.33 4.21
N HIS A 319 -14.63 -2.04 4.74
CA HIS A 319 -13.70 -1.08 4.17
C HIS A 319 -12.40 -1.78 3.76
N VAL A 320 -12.03 -1.67 2.48
CA VAL A 320 -10.79 -2.27 1.94
C VAL A 320 -9.72 -1.20 1.81
N PHE A 321 -8.47 -1.52 2.16
CA PHE A 321 -7.35 -0.58 2.08
C PHE A 321 -6.03 -1.26 1.67
N GLY A 322 -4.95 -0.47 1.51
CA GLY A 322 -3.63 -0.90 1.03
C GLY A 322 -2.46 -0.24 1.77
N HIS A 323 -1.40 0.10 1.02
CA HIS A 323 -0.29 0.99 1.40
C HIS A 323 0.78 0.39 2.33
N THR A 324 0.40 -0.16 3.48
CA THR A 324 1.39 -0.59 4.50
C THR A 324 2.05 -1.95 4.23
N HIS A 325 1.54 -2.67 3.23
CA HIS A 325 1.91 -4.06 2.91
C HIS A 325 1.68 -5.08 4.05
N PHE A 326 0.93 -4.72 5.09
CA PHE A 326 0.49 -5.63 6.13
C PHE A 326 -0.83 -6.29 5.74
N CYS A 327 -0.91 -7.61 5.80
CA CYS A 327 -2.20 -8.29 5.68
C CYS A 327 -3.05 -7.98 6.90
N TRP A 328 -4.25 -7.46 6.69
CA TRP A 328 -5.16 -7.08 7.76
C TRP A 328 -6.56 -7.63 7.50
N ASP A 329 -7.17 -8.16 8.54
CA ASP A 329 -8.61 -8.42 8.60
C ASP A 329 -9.05 -8.27 10.05
N ALA A 330 -9.77 -7.20 10.34
CA ALA A 330 -10.20 -6.85 11.69
C ALA A 330 -11.58 -6.21 11.69
N MET A 331 -12.35 -6.46 12.73
CA MET A 331 -13.60 -5.75 13.01
C MET A 331 -13.32 -4.64 14.02
N LEU A 332 -13.58 -3.38 13.66
CA LEU A 332 -13.45 -2.23 14.55
C LEU A 332 -14.71 -1.37 14.45
N ASP A 333 -15.36 -1.10 15.58
CA ASP A 333 -16.61 -0.33 15.66
C ASP A 333 -17.65 -0.75 14.60
N GLY A 334 -17.87 -2.07 14.51
CA GLY A 334 -18.82 -2.66 13.57
C GLY A 334 -18.46 -2.56 12.09
N ILE A 335 -17.26 -2.07 11.72
CA ILE A 335 -16.77 -2.06 10.33
C ILE A 335 -15.67 -3.11 10.19
N ARG A 336 -15.77 -3.99 9.19
CA ARG A 336 -14.68 -4.91 8.85
C ARG A 336 -13.67 -4.21 7.94
N TYR A 337 -12.42 -4.15 8.37
CA TYR A 337 -11.31 -3.57 7.62
C TYR A 337 -10.43 -4.66 7.04
N VAL A 338 -10.24 -4.66 5.73
CA VAL A 338 -9.46 -5.68 5.00
C VAL A 338 -8.35 -5.04 4.19
N GLN A 339 -7.12 -5.56 4.34
CA GLN A 339 -5.98 -5.21 3.49
C GLN A 339 -5.35 -6.49 2.94
N ALA A 340 -5.35 -6.62 1.61
CA ALA A 340 -4.89 -7.81 0.89
C ALA A 340 -3.77 -7.45 -0.12
N PRO A 341 -2.55 -7.11 0.35
CA PRO A 341 -1.51 -6.53 -0.47
C PRO A 341 -0.67 -7.61 -1.16
N LEU A 342 -0.43 -7.48 -2.46
CA LEU A 342 0.57 -8.30 -3.16
C LEU A 342 1.99 -7.92 -2.72
N ALA A 343 2.24 -6.63 -2.47
CA ALA A 343 3.48 -6.06 -1.97
C ALA A 343 4.71 -6.33 -2.86
N TYR A 344 5.89 -5.90 -2.42
CA TYR A 344 7.11 -6.14 -3.18
C TYR A 344 7.50 -7.63 -3.16
N PRO A 345 8.12 -8.16 -4.23
CA PRO A 345 8.50 -9.57 -4.30
C PRO A 345 9.36 -10.04 -3.13
N ARG A 346 10.26 -9.17 -2.64
CA ARG A 346 11.10 -9.48 -1.48
C ARG A 346 10.27 -9.63 -0.21
N GLU A 347 9.37 -8.69 0.08
CA GLU A 347 8.51 -8.76 1.26
C GLU A 347 7.63 -10.00 1.23
N ARG A 348 7.00 -10.24 0.08
CA ARG A 348 6.11 -11.39 -0.11
C ARG A 348 6.82 -12.72 0.15
N ARG A 349 8.04 -12.91 -0.37
CA ARG A 349 8.85 -14.13 -0.11
C ARG A 349 9.17 -14.38 1.36
N ARG A 350 9.06 -13.37 2.22
CA ARG A 350 9.36 -13.46 3.65
C ARG A 350 8.11 -13.56 4.52
N ARG A 351 6.91 -13.47 3.94
CA ARG A 351 5.67 -13.73 4.68
C ARG A 351 5.63 -15.20 5.06
N MET A 352 5.43 -15.47 6.35
CA MET A 352 5.37 -16.85 6.86
C MET A 352 4.16 -17.63 6.33
N ASN A 353 3.12 -16.89 5.92
CA ASN A 353 1.83 -17.44 5.55
C ASN A 353 1.23 -16.75 4.33
N GLY A 354 1.46 -17.31 3.14
CA GLY A 354 0.67 -17.03 1.95
C GLY A 354 0.63 -15.56 1.49
N GLY A 355 -0.19 -15.34 0.48
CA GLY A 355 -0.34 -14.11 -0.27
C GLY A 355 -0.70 -14.48 -1.69
N GLU A 356 0.27 -15.00 -2.45
CA GLU A 356 0.04 -15.36 -3.86
C GLU A 356 -1.06 -16.42 -4.04
N ASP A 357 -1.10 -17.45 -3.18
CA ASP A 357 -1.98 -18.61 -3.37
C ASP A 357 -3.46 -18.34 -3.05
N TRP A 358 -3.76 -17.29 -2.28
CA TRP A 358 -5.13 -16.90 -1.93
C TRP A 358 -5.51 -15.53 -2.51
N LEU A 359 -4.59 -14.86 -3.22
CA LEU A 359 -4.87 -13.63 -3.94
C LEU A 359 -5.36 -13.90 -5.36
N PRO A 360 -6.26 -13.06 -5.89
CA PRO A 360 -6.94 -11.98 -5.16
C PRO A 360 -7.91 -12.58 -4.12
N PHE A 361 -8.12 -11.90 -3.00
CA PHE A 361 -8.88 -12.45 -1.87
C PHE A 361 -10.37 -12.18 -2.06
N CYS A 362 -11.22 -13.21 -1.99
CA CYS A 362 -12.67 -13.03 -2.04
C CYS A 362 -13.16 -12.46 -0.71
N ILE A 363 -13.92 -11.36 -0.72
CA ILE A 363 -14.53 -10.76 0.48
C ILE A 363 -16.06 -10.91 0.49
N TYR A 364 -16.68 -11.17 -0.66
CA TYR A 364 -18.14 -11.25 -0.79
C TYR A 364 -18.51 -12.33 -1.80
N SER A 365 -19.43 -13.22 -1.42
CA SER A 365 -19.97 -14.30 -2.26
C SER A 365 -21.38 -14.62 -1.81
N ASP A 366 -22.24 -15.05 -2.74
CA ASP A 366 -23.58 -15.58 -2.43
C ASP A 366 -24.43 -14.61 -1.57
N GLY A 367 -24.34 -13.31 -1.87
CA GLY A 367 -25.13 -12.29 -1.21
C GLY A 367 -24.67 -11.90 0.20
N LYS A 368 -23.48 -12.34 0.64
CA LYS A 368 -22.95 -12.08 1.99
C LYS A 368 -21.44 -11.87 1.98
N PHE A 369 -20.91 -11.23 3.02
CA PHE A 369 -19.47 -11.21 3.26
C PHE A 369 -18.98 -12.59 3.67
N VAL A 370 -17.82 -13.00 3.14
CA VAL A 370 -17.20 -14.28 3.49
C VAL A 370 -16.49 -14.19 4.83
N GLU A 371 -15.99 -15.32 5.34
CA GLU A 371 -15.26 -15.36 6.61
C GLU A 371 -13.93 -14.59 6.59
N LYS A 372 -13.33 -14.46 7.78
CA LYS A 372 -12.08 -13.73 8.00
C LYS A 372 -10.95 -14.29 7.11
N MET A 373 -10.22 -13.40 6.46
CA MET A 373 -8.94 -13.71 5.83
C MET A 373 -7.98 -14.21 6.90
N SER A 374 -7.53 -15.44 6.76
CA SER A 374 -6.54 -16.02 7.65
C SER A 374 -5.42 -16.65 6.84
N PRO A 375 -4.16 -16.44 7.24
CA PRO A 375 -3.73 -15.73 8.45
C PRO A 375 -3.34 -14.27 8.21
N CYS A 376 -3.67 -13.41 9.17
CA CYS A 376 -3.35 -11.98 9.18
C CYS A 376 -2.59 -11.64 10.47
N TYR A 377 -1.27 -11.86 10.49
CA TYR A 377 -0.47 -11.86 11.72
C TYR A 377 -0.75 -10.68 12.66
N TRP A 378 -0.78 -9.45 12.15
CA TRP A 378 -0.97 -8.27 12.99
C TRP A 378 -2.39 -8.15 13.55
N SER A 379 -3.42 -8.38 12.73
CA SER A 379 -4.79 -8.35 13.25
C SER A 379 -5.10 -9.53 14.16
N ASP A 380 -4.49 -10.70 13.92
CA ASP A 380 -4.55 -11.85 14.83
C ASP A 380 -3.82 -11.54 16.16
N TYR A 381 -2.64 -10.92 16.11
CA TYR A 381 -1.93 -10.47 17.30
C TYR A 381 -2.76 -9.49 18.14
N TYR A 382 -3.30 -8.43 17.53
CA TYR A 382 -4.10 -7.42 18.24
C TYR A 382 -5.49 -7.90 18.65
N SER A 383 -5.95 -9.06 18.17
CA SER A 383 -7.21 -9.66 18.64
C SER A 383 -7.13 -10.22 20.06
N VAL A 384 -5.91 -10.52 20.53
CA VAL A 384 -5.67 -11.05 21.89
C VAL A 384 -4.69 -10.22 22.71
N ASN A 385 -3.95 -9.30 22.07
CA ASN A 385 -3.04 -8.37 22.74
C ASN A 385 -3.56 -6.94 22.56
N PRO A 386 -4.02 -6.27 23.64
CA PRO A 386 -4.38 -4.87 23.57
C PRO A 386 -3.22 -4.01 23.07
N ARG A 387 -3.55 -2.94 22.33
CA ARG A 387 -2.57 -1.92 21.99
C ARG A 387 -2.13 -1.16 23.25
N THR A 388 -0.86 -0.82 23.29
CA THR A 388 -0.10 -0.06 24.28
C THR A 388 0.79 1.01 23.60
N PRO A 389 0.21 1.99 22.86
CA PRO A 389 0.97 2.91 22.00
C PRO A 389 1.88 3.88 22.78
N HIS A 390 1.69 4.01 24.09
CA HIS A 390 2.56 4.77 24.99
C HIS A 390 3.88 4.04 25.33
N ILE A 391 4.01 2.75 25.00
CA ILE A 391 5.25 2.02 25.22
C ILE A 391 6.21 2.32 24.07
N THR A 392 7.28 3.05 24.37
CA THR A 392 8.31 3.42 23.38
C THR A 392 9.50 2.45 23.36
N GLN A 393 9.53 1.46 24.26
CA GLN A 393 10.57 0.44 24.25
C GLN A 393 10.46 -0.43 22.99
N LEU A 394 11.49 -0.37 22.15
CA LEU A 394 11.57 -1.13 20.91
C LEU A 394 11.42 -2.63 21.16
N ALA A 395 10.66 -3.28 20.29
CA ALA A 395 10.61 -4.72 20.27
C ALA A 395 12.02 -5.30 19.99
N PRO A 396 12.39 -6.48 20.55
CA PRO A 396 13.76 -6.98 20.49
C PRO A 396 14.34 -7.10 19.06
N TRP A 397 13.50 -7.43 18.08
CA TRP A 397 13.94 -7.52 16.68
C TRP A 397 14.21 -6.15 16.04
N VAL A 398 13.48 -5.11 16.44
CA VAL A 398 13.70 -3.72 15.99
C VAL A 398 14.93 -3.14 16.68
N ALA A 399 15.07 -3.34 17.99
CA ALA A 399 16.26 -2.91 18.73
C ALA A 399 17.55 -3.50 18.12
N LYS A 400 17.53 -4.80 17.81
CA LYS A 400 18.65 -5.48 17.13
C LYS A 400 18.95 -4.94 15.74
N TYR A 401 17.93 -4.45 15.02
CA TYR A 401 18.13 -3.82 13.72
C TYR A 401 18.89 -2.50 13.85
N TYR A 402 18.49 -1.64 14.78
CA TYR A 402 19.13 -0.34 15.00
C TYR A 402 20.51 -0.45 15.66
N ALA A 403 20.76 -1.48 16.48
CA ALA A 403 22.09 -1.73 17.04
C ALA A 403 23.15 -2.16 16.00
N ARG A 404 22.74 -2.50 14.77
CA ARG A 404 23.62 -2.95 13.68
C ARG A 404 23.89 -1.87 12.62
N GLN A 405 23.28 -0.70 12.77
CA GLN A 405 23.35 0.41 11.81
C GLN A 405 24.58 1.28 12.05
#